data_AF-A0A5R2MVS8-F1
#
_entry.id   AF-A0A5R2MVS8-F1
#
_cell.length_a   1.000
_cell.length_b   1.000
_cell.length_c   1.000
_cell.angle_alpha   90.00
_cell.angle_beta   90.00
_cell.angle_gamma   90.00
#
_symmetry.space_group_name_H-M   'P 1'
#
loop_
_entity.id
_entity.type
_entity.pdbx_description
1 polymer ?
#
loop_
_entity_poly.entity_id
_entity_poly.type
_entity_poly.pdbx_seq_one_letter_code
_entity_poly.pdbx_strand_id
1 'polypeptide(L)'
;AVILITHDLTVVRKFSDYVYVMQHGEMCEHNVTERLFADPRHPYTQRLLASEPRGRPQPLPEGSGTILEADGVRVCFMLRHGTFLKPDWRELVAVDDLDLKLCRHETL
;
A
#
# COMPACT_ATOMS: atom_id res chain seq x y z
N ALA A 1 -11.01 18.28 -16.40
CA ALA A 1 -10.69 18.39 -14.96
C ALA A 1 -10.94 17.04 -14.31
N VAL A 2 -10.07 16.60 -13.40
CA VAL A 2 -10.15 15.31 -12.70
C VAL A 2 -10.13 15.58 -11.20
N ILE A 3 -10.92 14.83 -10.43
CA ILE A 3 -10.88 14.85 -8.97
C ILE A 3 -10.39 13.48 -8.51
N LEU A 4 -9.29 13.47 -7.76
CA LEU A 4 -8.73 12.27 -7.14
C LEU A 4 -9.01 12.29 -5.65
N ILE A 5 -9.65 11.24 -5.14
CA ILE A 5 -9.89 11.03 -3.70
C ILE A 5 -9.10 9.80 -3.28
N THR A 6 -8.07 10.01 -2.46
CA THR A 6 -7.20 8.94 -1.97
C THR A 6 -6.65 9.29 -0.59
N HIS A 7 -6.22 8.27 0.14
CA HIS A 7 -5.48 8.39 1.39
C HIS A 7 -3.96 8.23 1.19
N ASP A 8 -3.52 7.88 -0.02
CA ASP A 8 -2.11 7.70 -0.36
C ASP A 8 -1.46 9.03 -0.77
N LEU A 9 -0.63 9.56 0.12
CA LEU A 9 0.11 10.80 -0.08
C LEU A 9 1.18 10.71 -1.19
N THR A 10 1.72 9.52 -1.47
CA THR A 10 2.66 9.32 -2.58
C THR A 10 1.97 9.51 -3.91
N VAL A 11 0.72 9.04 -4.04
CA VAL A 11 -0.09 9.24 -5.24
C VAL A 11 -0.45 10.71 -5.39
N VAL A 12 -0.91 11.36 -4.32
CA VAL A 12 -1.24 12.80 -4.34
C VAL A 12 -0.03 13.63 -4.80
N ARG A 13 1.15 13.35 -4.24
CA ARG A 13 2.39 14.06 -4.58
C ARG A 13 2.78 13.98 -6.05
N LYS A 14 2.43 12.88 -6.74
CA LYS A 14 2.81 12.64 -8.14
C LYS A 14 1.78 13.13 -9.15
N PHE A 15 0.49 13.11 -8.80
CA PHE A 15 -0.59 13.25 -9.78
C PHE A 15 -1.50 14.47 -9.55
N SER A 16 -1.40 15.15 -8.41
CA SER A 16 -2.26 16.28 -8.08
C SER A 16 -1.51 17.60 -8.19
N ASP A 17 -2.14 18.61 -8.79
CA ASP A 17 -1.65 20.01 -8.80
C ASP A 17 -2.10 20.77 -7.52
N TYR A 18 -3.32 20.47 -7.06
CA TYR A 18 -3.96 21.05 -5.90
C TYR A 18 -4.45 19.96 -4.95
N VAL A 19 -4.33 20.20 -3.66
CA VAL A 19 -4.72 19.26 -2.61
C VAL A 19 -5.67 19.93 -1.63
N TYR A 20 -6.75 19.21 -1.29
CA TYR A 20 -7.70 19.56 -0.25
C TYR A 20 -7.67 18.47 0.81
N VAL A 21 -7.30 18.83 2.04
CA VAL A 21 -7.28 17.94 3.19
C VAL A 21 -8.56 18.14 3.98
N MET A 22 -9.27 17.04 4.21
CA MET A 22 -10.53 17.05 4.97
C MET A 22 -10.44 16.15 6.19
N GLN A 23 -11.09 16.54 7.28
CA GLN A 23 -11.25 15.74 8.49
C GLN A 23 -12.66 15.93 9.03
N HIS A 24 -13.35 14.84 9.40
CA HIS A 24 -14.71 14.89 9.99
C HIS A 24 -15.75 15.68 9.16
N GLY A 25 -15.60 15.69 7.83
CA GLY A 25 -16.50 16.42 6.93
C GLY A 25 -16.16 17.91 6.76
N GLU A 26 -15.11 18.41 7.40
CA GLU A 26 -14.65 19.79 7.28
C GLU A 26 -13.38 19.88 6.43
N MET A 27 -13.23 20.95 5.66
CA MET A 27 -11.99 21.25 4.94
C MET A 27 -11.00 21.89 5.91
N CYS A 28 -9.93 21.16 6.22
CA CYS A 28 -8.92 21.56 7.20
C CYS A 28 -7.80 22.38 6.58
N GLU A 29 -7.40 22.05 5.36
CA GLU A 29 -6.32 22.74 4.65
C GLU A 29 -6.45 22.57 3.14
N HIS A 30 -6.05 23.58 2.38
CA HIS A 30 -5.95 23.49 0.93
C HIS A 30 -4.74 24.29 0.44
N ASN A 31 -4.01 23.73 -0.52
CA ASN A 31 -2.89 24.43 -1.16
C ASN A 31 -2.49 23.73 -2.48
N VAL A 32 -1.56 24.33 -3.21
CA VAL A 32 -0.82 23.59 -4.25
C VAL A 32 0.00 22.48 -3.60
N THR A 33 0.13 21.35 -4.29
CA THR A 33 0.77 20.14 -3.76
C THR A 33 2.16 20.42 -3.19
N GLU A 34 3.02 21.15 -3.90
CA GLU A 34 4.37 21.46 -3.43
C GLU A 34 4.38 22.20 -2.08
N ARG A 35 3.51 23.19 -1.91
CA ARG A 35 3.45 23.99 -0.68
C ARG A 35 2.83 23.21 0.47
N LEU A 36 1.80 22.40 0.22
CA LEU A 36 1.17 21.59 1.27
C LEU A 36 2.16 20.59 1.88
N PHE A 37 3.02 19.99 1.05
CA PHE A 37 4.03 19.04 1.52
C PHE A 37 5.26 19.72 2.13
N ALA A 38 5.62 20.94 1.69
CA ALA A 38 6.79 21.67 2.19
C ALA A 38 6.51 22.46 3.49
N ASP A 39 5.35 23.10 3.59
CA ASP A 39 4.93 23.95 4.72
C ASP A 39 3.46 23.65 5.10
N PRO A 40 3.17 22.46 5.65
CA PRO A 40 1.82 22.13 6.12
C PRO A 40 1.46 22.96 7.35
N ARG A 41 0.35 23.71 7.27
CA ARG A 41 -0.06 24.64 8.33
C ARG A 41 -1.01 24.03 9.34
N HIS A 42 -1.86 23.09 8.91
CA HIS A 42 -2.86 22.52 9.80
C HIS A 42 -2.27 21.34 10.60
N PRO A 43 -2.50 21.25 11.93
CA PRO A 43 -1.95 20.17 12.76
C PRO A 43 -2.34 18.77 12.30
N TYR A 44 -3.52 18.61 11.70
CA TYR A 44 -3.93 17.34 11.10
C TYR A 44 -3.09 16.98 9.87
N THR A 45 -2.87 17.91 8.94
CA THR A 45 -2.02 17.71 7.76
C THR A 45 -0.59 17.35 8.15
N GLN A 46 -0.05 18.02 9.17
CA GLN A 46 1.28 17.70 9.72
C GLN A 46 1.36 16.25 10.25
N ARG A 47 0.35 15.82 11.03
CA ARG A 47 0.27 14.44 11.52
C ARG A 47 0.14 13.42 10.38
N LEU A 48 -0.65 13.76 9.36
CA LEU A 48 -0.88 12.90 8.20
C LEU A 48 0.40 12.70 7.39
N LEU A 49 1.12 13.78 7.07
CA LEU A 49 2.42 13.72 6.39
C LEU A 49 3.49 13.01 7.26
N ALA A 50 3.45 13.19 8.58
CA ALA A 50 4.39 12.52 9.48
C ALA A 50 4.12 11.01 9.64
N SER A 51 2.93 10.54 9.24
CA SER A 51 2.53 9.13 9.31
C SER A 51 3.11 8.30 8.17
N GLU A 52 3.73 8.93 7.16
CA GLU A 52 4.44 8.16 6.12
C GLU A 52 5.54 7.32 6.79
N PRO A 53 5.51 5.98 6.63
CA PRO A 53 6.50 5.11 7.24
C PRO A 53 7.89 5.46 6.69
N ARG A 54 8.76 5.95 7.57
CA ARG A 54 10.14 6.27 7.27
C ARG A 54 11.05 5.24 7.93
N GLY A 55 11.96 4.67 7.14
CA GLY A 55 13.01 3.79 7.66
C GLY A 55 13.20 2.52 6.85
N ARG A 56 14.22 1.74 7.23
CA ARG A 56 14.40 0.35 6.81
C ARG A 56 13.94 -0.55 7.97
N PRO A 57 13.45 -1.77 7.70
CA PRO A 57 13.16 -2.74 8.75
C PRO A 57 14.37 -2.88 9.67
N GLN A 58 14.14 -2.92 10.98
CA GLN A 58 15.23 -3.22 11.92
C GLN A 58 15.70 -4.66 11.68
N PRO A 59 17.03 -4.91 11.73
CA PRO A 59 17.55 -6.26 11.59
C PRO A 59 17.01 -7.15 12.71
N LEU A 60 16.73 -8.41 12.37
CA LEU A 60 16.23 -9.38 13.33
C LEU A 60 17.24 -9.65 14.44
N PRO A 61 16.80 -9.78 15.71
CA PRO A 61 17.65 -10.26 16.78
C PRO A 61 18.24 -11.64 16.44
N GLU A 62 19.54 -11.83 16.67
CA GLU A 62 20.16 -13.14 16.50
C GLU A 62 19.47 -14.18 17.39
N GLY A 63 19.08 -15.32 16.81
CA GLY A 63 18.37 -16.38 17.52
C GLY A 63 16.84 -16.23 17.54
N SER A 64 16.26 -15.32 16.76
CA SER A 64 14.82 -15.33 16.49
C SER A 64 14.39 -16.66 15.84
N GLY A 65 13.77 -17.55 16.62
CA GLY A 65 13.29 -18.83 16.13
C GLY A 65 12.28 -18.69 14.99
N THR A 66 12.30 -19.62 14.05
CA THR A 66 11.34 -19.70 12.93
C THR A 66 9.92 -19.87 13.47
N ILE A 67 8.98 -19.08 12.97
CA ILE A 67 7.54 -19.23 13.24
C ILE A 67 6.86 -19.93 12.05
N LEU A 68 7.25 -19.59 10.83
CA LEU A 68 6.71 -20.16 9.60
C LEU A 68 7.87 -20.48 8.67
N GLU A 69 7.84 -21.68 8.09
CA GLU A 69 8.72 -22.10 7.01
C GLU A 69 7.81 -22.74 5.97
N ALA A 70 7.98 -22.35 4.72
CA ALA A 70 7.22 -22.91 3.62
C ALA A 70 8.13 -23.05 2.40
N ASP A 71 8.08 -24.22 1.79
CA ASP A 71 8.88 -24.58 0.63
C ASP A 71 7.96 -24.82 -0.56
N GLY A 72 8.32 -24.28 -1.73
CA GLY A 72 7.61 -24.47 -2.99
C GLY A 72 6.16 -24.00 -2.95
N VAL A 73 5.87 -22.88 -2.28
CA VAL A 73 4.50 -22.37 -2.16
C VAL A 73 3.97 -21.99 -3.54
N ARG A 74 2.88 -22.64 -3.94
CA ARG A 74 2.15 -22.37 -5.18
C ARG A 74 0.73 -21.93 -4.87
N VAL A 75 0.33 -20.77 -5.38
CA VAL A 75 -1.02 -20.21 -5.20
C VAL A 75 -1.67 -20.04 -6.56
N CYS A 76 -2.78 -20.75 -6.77
CA CYS A 76 -3.48 -20.77 -8.05
C CYS A 76 -4.96 -20.43 -7.89
N PHE A 77 -5.45 -19.57 -8.78
CA PHE A 77 -6.84 -19.16 -8.84
C PHE A 77 -7.45 -19.65 -10.16
N MET A 78 -8.64 -20.24 -10.11
CA MET A 78 -9.39 -20.56 -11.32
C MET A 78 -10.23 -19.35 -11.74
N LEU A 79 -9.85 -18.73 -12.84
CA LEU A 79 -10.59 -17.61 -13.39
C LEU A 79 -11.52 -18.08 -14.50
N ARG A 80 -12.79 -17.68 -14.40
CA ARG A 80 -13.76 -17.88 -15.46
C ARG A 80 -13.41 -16.94 -16.61
N HIS A 81 -13.16 -17.50 -17.76
CA HIS A 81 -12.88 -16.81 -19.01
C HIS A 81 -13.89 -17.21 -20.08
N GLY A 82 -13.94 -16.49 -21.20
CA GLY A 82 -14.85 -16.80 -22.31
C GLY A 82 -16.19 -16.07 -22.25
N THR A 83 -16.96 -16.21 -23.33
CA THR A 83 -18.27 -15.57 -23.49
C THR A 83 -19.37 -16.40 -22.83
N PHE A 84 -20.55 -15.81 -22.62
CA PHE A 84 -21.70 -16.47 -21.99
C PHE A 84 -22.04 -17.85 -22.60
N LEU A 85 -21.77 -18.06 -23.90
CA LEU A 85 -22.06 -19.29 -24.64
C LEU A 85 -20.97 -20.38 -24.53
N LYS A 86 -19.73 -20.03 -24.18
CA LYS A 86 -18.61 -20.97 -24.02
C LYS A 86 -17.74 -20.54 -22.84
N PRO A 87 -18.18 -20.81 -21.60
CA PRO A 87 -17.33 -20.57 -20.44
C PRO A 87 -16.11 -21.50 -20.51
N ASP A 88 -14.93 -20.91 -20.38
CA ASP A 88 -13.64 -21.57 -20.26
C ASP A 88 -13.08 -21.26 -18.87
N TRP A 89 -12.25 -22.15 -18.33
CA TRP A 89 -11.63 -21.96 -17.02
C TRP A 89 -10.12 -21.98 -17.19
N ARG A 90 -9.47 -20.86 -16.86
CA ARG A 90 -8.01 -20.76 -16.90
C ARG A 90 -7.43 -20.69 -15.50
N GLU A 91 -6.35 -21.42 -15.29
CA GLU A 91 -5.53 -21.31 -14.09
C GLU A 91 -4.71 -20.02 -14.17
N LEU A 92 -4.83 -19.17 -13.16
CA LEU A 92 -3.91 -18.07 -12.91
C LEU A 92 -3.03 -18.45 -11.74
N VAL A 93 -1.74 -18.65 -12.01
CA VAL A 93 -0.72 -18.89 -10.99
C VAL A 93 -0.27 -17.52 -10.46
N ALA A 94 -0.63 -17.22 -9.21
CA ALA A 94 -0.28 -15.97 -8.54
C ALA A 94 1.09 -16.04 -7.86
N VAL A 95 1.44 -17.23 -7.37
CA VAL A 95 2.76 -17.55 -6.81
C VAL A 95 3.15 -18.91 -7.38
N ASP A 96 4.36 -18.98 -7.93
CA ASP A 96 4.94 -20.21 -8.46
C ASP A 96 6.28 -20.40 -7.77
N ASP A 97 6.39 -21.49 -7.00
CA ASP A 97 7.63 -21.94 -6.36
C ASP A 97 8.29 -20.90 -5.43
N LEU A 98 7.55 -20.43 -4.42
CA LEU A 98 8.08 -19.51 -3.42
C LEU A 98 8.50 -20.24 -2.15
N ASP A 99 9.79 -20.14 -1.83
CA ASP A 99 10.33 -20.49 -0.52
C ASP A 99 10.28 -19.26 0.40
N LEU A 100 9.70 -19.41 1.59
CA LEU A 100 9.66 -18.33 2.58
C LEU A 100 9.92 -18.85 3.99
N LYS A 101 10.64 -18.03 4.75
CA LYS A 101 10.90 -18.24 6.16
C LYS A 101 10.55 -16.98 6.91
N LEU A 102 9.68 -17.09 7.91
CA LEU A 102 9.29 -16.02 8.79
C LEU A 102 9.81 -16.31 10.20
N CYS A 103 10.70 -15.45 10.69
CA CYS A 103 11.26 -15.53 12.02
C CYS A 103 10.39 -14.74 13.02
N ARG A 104 10.52 -15.09 14.31
CA ARG A 104 9.86 -14.32 15.37
C ARG A 104 10.35 -12.86 15.36
N HIS A 105 9.41 -11.92 15.42
CA HIS A 105 9.64 -10.47 15.33
C HIS A 105 10.02 -9.94 13.93
N GLU A 106 9.89 -10.76 12.89
CA GLU A 106 10.04 -10.33 11.50
C GLU A 106 8.74 -9.72 10.96
N THR A 107 8.88 -8.64 10.19
CA THR A 107 7.79 -8.01 9.44
C THR A 107 8.14 -8.12 7.96
N LEU A 108 7.25 -8.75 7.19
CA LEU A 108 7.36 -8.90 5.73
C LEU A 108 7.04 -7.58 5.01
#